data_AF-S4YQX8-F1
#
_entry.id   AF-S4YQX8-F1
#
_cell.length_a   1.000
_cell.length_b   1.000
_cell.length_c   1.000
_cell.angle_alpha   90.00
_cell.angle_beta   90.00
_cell.angle_gamma   90.00
#
_symmetry.space_group_name_H-M   'P 1'
#
loop_
_entity.id
_entity.type
_entity.pdbx_description
1 polymer ?
#
loop_
_entity_poly.entity_id
_entity_poly.type
_entity_poly.pdbx_seq_one_letter_code
_entity_poly.pdbx_strand_id
1 'polypeptide(L)'
;MLKVTGLDNLAKNLKDAERVLGELDGELGVVNFNPSDPGSIEAAIQSVNRIIDERMGEYSANPIIGPLAEQMKESYRESILQKSAEARLKSDEDE
;
A
#
# COMPACT_ATOMS: atom_id res chain seq x y z
N MET A 1 33.71 -13.37 -22.07
CA MET A 1 32.44 -14.00 -21.63
C MET A 1 31.62 -12.92 -20.95
N LEU A 2 30.62 -12.35 -21.62
CA LEU A 2 29.69 -11.41 -20.98
C LEU A 2 28.84 -12.23 -19.99
N LYS A 3 29.06 -11.99 -18.71
CA LYS A 3 28.38 -12.68 -17.62
C LYS A 3 26.93 -12.20 -17.65
N VAL A 4 25.99 -13.11 -17.93
CA VAL A 4 24.54 -12.87 -18.04
C VAL A 4 23.89 -12.48 -16.70
N THR A 5 24.70 -12.19 -15.67
CA THR A 5 24.32 -11.75 -14.33
C THR A 5 23.26 -10.64 -14.27
N GLY A 6 23.21 -9.75 -15.26
CA GLY A 6 22.16 -8.72 -15.33
C GLY A 6 20.76 -9.31 -15.63
N LEU A 7 20.69 -10.31 -16.52
CA LEU A 7 19.45 -10.97 -16.89
C LEU A 7 18.95 -11.89 -15.76
N ASP A 8 19.87 -12.56 -15.06
CA ASP A 8 19.54 -13.41 -13.91
C ASP A 8 18.94 -12.59 -12.76
N ASN A 9 19.53 -11.41 -12.48
CA ASN A 9 19.00 -10.48 -11.47
C ASN A 9 17.64 -9.91 -11.88
N LEU A 10 17.45 -9.60 -13.16
CA LEU A 10 16.16 -9.12 -13.67
C LEU A 10 15.07 -10.19 -13.51
N ALA A 11 15.38 -11.44 -13.88
CA ALA A 11 14.46 -12.56 -13.72
C ALA A 11 14.10 -12.80 -12.25
N LYS A 12 15.07 -12.67 -11.33
CA LYS A 12 14.82 -12.75 -9.90
C LYS A 12 13.89 -11.63 -9.43
N ASN A 13 14.19 -10.38 -9.79
CA ASN A 13 13.37 -9.24 -9.38
C ASN A 13 11.92 -9.35 -9.85
N LEU A 14 11.72 -9.83 -11.09
CA LEU A 14 10.40 -10.04 -11.65
C LEU A 14 9.64 -11.15 -10.93
N LYS A 15 10.30 -12.29 -10.66
CA LYS A 15 9.69 -13.41 -9.92
C LYS A 15 9.27 -13.03 -8.50
N ASP A 16 10.07 -12.20 -7.84
CA ASP A 16 9.72 -11.68 -6.52
C ASP A 16 8.53 -10.72 -6.61
N ALA A 17 8.45 -9.88 -7.65
CA ALA A 17 7.32 -8.98 -7.86
C ALA A 17 6.03 -9.75 -8.16
N GLU A 18 6.08 -10.79 -9.01
CA GLU A 18 4.94 -11.68 -9.28
C GLU A 18 4.41 -12.34 -8.01
N ARG A 19 5.30 -12.79 -7.12
CA ARG A 19 4.91 -13.39 -5.84
C ARG A 19 4.19 -12.38 -4.95
N VAL A 20 4.79 -11.22 -4.73
CA VAL A 20 4.21 -10.16 -3.89
C VAL A 20 2.86 -9.70 -4.44
N LEU A 21 2.76 -9.48 -5.75
CA LEU A 21 1.49 -9.10 -6.38
C LEU A 21 0.43 -10.19 -6.23
N GLY A 22 0.80 -11.47 -6.35
CA GLY A 22 -0.11 -12.58 -6.09
C GLY A 22 -0.59 -12.66 -4.63
N GLU A 23 0.23 -12.22 -3.66
CA GLU A 23 -0.14 -12.14 -2.25
C GLU A 23 -0.98 -10.90 -1.90
N LEU A 24 -0.88 -9.84 -2.71
CA LEU A 24 -1.63 -8.58 -2.60
C LEU A 24 -3.01 -8.61 -3.28
N ASP A 25 -3.29 -9.60 -4.12
CA ASP A 25 -4.65 -9.83 -4.66
C ASP A 25 -5.64 -10.25 -3.55
N GLY A 26 -5.14 -10.59 -2.37
CA GLY A 26 -5.93 -10.63 -1.14
C GLY A 26 -6.10 -9.23 -0.57
N GLU A 27 -7.34 -8.87 -0.22
CA GLU A 27 -7.68 -7.61 0.45
C GLU A 27 -6.63 -7.25 1.52
N LEU A 28 -6.08 -6.03 1.46
CA LEU A 28 -5.04 -5.52 2.38
C LEU A 28 -5.52 -5.37 3.83
N GLY A 29 -6.65 -5.99 4.17
CA GLY A 29 -7.37 -5.88 5.43
C GLY A 29 -8.40 -4.76 5.40
N VAL A 30 -9.49 -4.97 6.11
CA VAL A 30 -10.49 -3.92 6.37
C VAL A 30 -9.92 -2.98 7.43
N VAL A 31 -9.65 -1.73 7.07
CA VAL A 31 -9.28 -0.68 8.02
C VAL A 31 -10.51 0.16 8.35
N ASN A 32 -10.87 0.18 9.63
CA ASN A 32 -12.01 0.94 10.13
C ASN A 32 -11.54 2.20 10.86
N PHE A 33 -12.15 3.35 10.57
CA PHE A 33 -11.76 4.63 11.16
C PHE A 33 -12.93 5.60 11.25
N ASN A 34 -12.83 6.56 12.17
CA ASN A 34 -13.80 7.63 12.32
C ASN A 34 -13.40 8.81 11.41
N PRO A 35 -14.24 9.17 10.41
CA PRO A 35 -13.93 10.23 9.46
C PRO A 35 -13.90 11.62 10.11
N SER A 36 -14.52 11.82 11.29
CA SER A 36 -14.56 13.11 11.99
C SER A 36 -13.46 13.27 13.04
N ASP A 37 -12.70 12.22 13.33
CA ASP A 37 -11.58 12.26 14.26
C ASP A 37 -10.23 12.20 13.51
N PRO A 38 -9.45 13.29 13.52
CA PRO A 38 -8.11 13.31 12.91
C PRO A 38 -7.18 12.22 13.47
N GLY A 39 -7.32 11.87 14.76
CA GLY A 39 -6.51 10.82 15.39
C GLY A 39 -6.80 9.44 14.80
N SER A 40 -8.08 9.11 14.60
CA SER A 40 -8.50 7.86 13.99
C SER A 40 -8.08 7.74 12.51
N ILE A 41 -8.11 8.84 11.75
CA ILE A 41 -7.64 8.88 10.36
C ILE A 41 -6.13 8.59 10.27
N GLU A 42 -5.32 9.25 11.10
CA GLU A 42 -3.87 9.02 11.13
C GLU A 42 -3.55 7.57 11.56
N ALA A 43 -4.28 7.03 12.53
CA ALA A 43 -4.14 5.63 12.93
C ALA A 43 -4.46 4.66 11.79
N ALA A 44 -5.47 4.96 10.97
CA ALA A 44 -5.84 4.17 9.80
C ALA A 44 -4.72 4.16 8.76
N ILE A 45 -4.16 5.34 8.45
CA ILE A 45 -3.04 5.50 7.51
C ILE A 45 -1.82 4.71 8.01
N GLN A 46 -1.49 4.83 9.31
CA GLN A 46 -0.38 4.07 9.89
C GLN A 46 -0.62 2.56 9.86
N SER A 47 -1.87 2.11 10.08
CA SER A 47 -2.22 0.70 9.98
C SER A 47 -1.99 0.16 8.57
N VAL A 48 -2.46 0.86 7.54
CA VAL A 48 -2.23 0.44 6.14
C VAL A 48 -0.74 0.42 5.81
N ASN A 49 0.01 1.46 6.21
CA ASN A 49 1.44 1.51 5.97
C ASN A 49 2.16 0.31 6.60
N ARG A 50 1.81 -0.05 7.85
CA ARG A 50 2.36 -1.22 8.52
C ARG A 50 2.02 -2.50 7.77
N ILE A 51 0.79 -2.68 7.30
CA ILE A 51 0.41 -3.89 6.55
C ILE A 51 1.21 -3.98 5.25
N ILE A 52 1.36 -2.88 4.53
CA ILE A 52 2.17 -2.83 3.31
C ILE A 52 3.64 -3.16 3.64
N ASP A 53 4.20 -2.60 4.70
CA ASP A 53 5.56 -2.89 5.16
C ASP A 53 5.74 -4.35 5.60
N GLU A 54 4.75 -4.96 6.23
CA GLU A 54 4.78 -6.36 6.63
C GLU A 54 4.74 -7.29 5.42
N ARG A 55 3.98 -6.94 4.36
CA ARG A 55 3.86 -7.76 3.14
C ARG A 55 5.00 -7.55 2.15
N MET A 56 5.51 -6.32 2.05
CA MET A 56 6.45 -5.91 1.00
C MET A 56 7.84 -5.54 1.54
N GLY A 57 7.99 -5.40 2.86
CA GLY A 57 9.23 -4.93 3.49
C GLY A 57 10.41 -5.88 3.28
N GLU A 58 10.17 -7.19 3.25
CA GLU A 58 11.20 -8.20 2.91
C GLU A 58 11.80 -7.99 1.51
N TYR A 59 11.05 -7.32 0.64
CA TYR A 59 11.40 -7.03 -0.74
C TYR A 59 11.67 -5.54 -1.01
N SER A 60 11.80 -4.72 0.03
CA SER A 60 12.05 -3.27 -0.08
C SER A 60 13.29 -2.90 -0.92
N ALA A 61 14.32 -3.77 -0.94
CA ALA A 61 15.52 -3.61 -1.76
C ALA A 61 15.32 -3.96 -3.24
N ASN A 62 14.18 -4.56 -3.62
CA ASN A 62 13.86 -4.87 -5.00
C ASN A 62 13.42 -3.57 -5.72
N PRO A 63 14.02 -3.24 -6.88
CA PRO A 63 13.78 -1.97 -7.58
C PRO A 63 12.37 -1.85 -8.17
N ILE A 64 11.58 -2.93 -8.18
CA ILE A 64 10.18 -2.93 -8.61
C ILE A 64 9.26 -2.82 -7.39
N ILE A 65 9.53 -3.61 -6.35
CA ILE A 65 8.64 -3.77 -5.21
C ILE A 65 8.73 -2.58 -4.24
N GLY A 66 9.94 -2.06 -3.99
CA GLY A 66 10.12 -0.88 -3.13
C GLY A 66 9.31 0.34 -3.60
N PRO A 67 9.46 0.79 -4.87
CA PRO A 67 8.66 1.89 -5.40
C PRO A 67 7.16 1.61 -5.47
N LEU A 68 6.77 0.35 -5.65
CA LEU A 68 5.37 -0.04 -5.63
C LEU A 68 4.77 0.09 -4.23
N ALA A 69 5.48 -0.36 -3.19
CA ALA A 69 5.05 -0.24 -1.80
C ALA A 69 4.79 1.23 -1.42
N GLU A 70 5.69 2.13 -1.78
CA GLU A 70 5.54 3.56 -1.50
C GLU A 70 4.34 4.17 -2.24
N GLN A 71 4.15 3.84 -3.53
CA GLN A 71 2.96 4.27 -4.27
C GLN A 71 1.65 3.74 -3.67
N MET A 72 1.64 2.50 -3.20
CA MET A 72 0.45 1.94 -2.55
C MET A 72 0.13 2.70 -1.25
N LYS A 73 1.13 2.97 -0.40
CA LYS A 73 0.95 3.76 0.82
C LYS A 73 0.35 5.13 0.53
N GLU A 74 0.86 5.82 -0.50
CA GLU A 74 0.34 7.12 -0.92
C GLU A 74 -1.11 7.02 -1.41
N SER A 75 -1.40 6.08 -2.30
CA SER A 75 -2.75 5.87 -2.85
C SER A 75 -3.78 5.53 -1.77
N TYR A 76 -3.41 4.70 -0.78
CA TYR A 76 -4.27 4.38 0.36
C TYR A 76 -4.46 5.59 1.29
N ARG A 77 -3.41 6.38 1.52
CA ARG A 77 -3.53 7.62 2.29
C ARG A 77 -4.53 8.57 1.65
N GLU A 78 -4.41 8.82 0.35
CA GLU A 78 -5.34 9.67 -0.39
C GLU A 78 -6.77 9.11 -0.32
N SER A 79 -6.94 7.80 -0.51
CA SER A 79 -8.23 7.14 -0.42
C SER A 79 -8.90 7.28 0.96
N ILE A 80 -8.12 7.15 2.05
CA ILE A 80 -8.62 7.33 3.41
C ILE A 80 -9.05 8.79 3.62
N LEU A 81 -8.24 9.76 3.18
CA LEU A 81 -8.56 11.18 3.31
C LEU A 81 -9.80 11.56 2.50
N GLN A 82 -9.91 11.03 1.27
CA GLN A 82 -11.08 11.24 0.42
C GLN A 82 -12.34 10.65 1.06
N LYS A 83 -12.31 9.38 1.50
CA LYS A 83 -13.44 8.74 2.20
C LYS A 83 -13.84 9.51 3.46
N SER A 84 -12.86 10.08 4.16
CA SER A 84 -13.12 10.93 5.33
C SER A 84 -13.85 12.20 4.95
N ALA A 85 -13.42 12.88 3.88
CA ALA A 85 -14.06 14.09 3.39
C ALA A 85 -15.49 13.82 2.88
N GLU A 86 -15.68 12.74 2.12
CA GLU A 86 -16.99 12.30 1.62
C GLU A 86 -17.95 11.99 2.76
N ALA A 87 -17.50 11.27 3.80
CA ALA A 87 -18.35 10.92 4.94
C ALA A 87 -18.76 12.15 5.77
N ARG A 88 -17.88 13.16 5.88
CA ARG A 88 -18.23 14.44 6.52
C ARG A 88 -19.27 15.21 5.72
N LEU A 89 -19.04 15.35 4.40
CA LEU A 89 -19.98 16.06 3.52
C LEU A 89 -21.37 15.43 3.54
N LYS A 90 -21.42 14.10 3.53
CA LYS A 90 -22.69 13.36 3.56
C LYS A 90 -23.41 13.48 4.90
N SER A 91 -22.67 13.58 6.01
CA SER A 91 -23.26 13.84 7.33
C SER A 91 -23.88 15.24 7.42
N ASP A 92 -23.36 16.21 6.66
CA ASP A 92 -23.91 17.57 6.59
C ASP A 92 -25.13 17.69 5.64
N GLU A 93 -25.34 16.75 4.71
CA GLU A 93 -26.50 16.74 3.79
C GLU A 93 -27.74 16.02 4.38
N ASP A 94 -27.56 15.20 5.42
CA ASP A 94 -28.62 14.44 6.09
C ASP A 94 -29.19 15.15 7.35
N GLU A 95 -28.75 16.39 7.66
CA GLU A 95 -29.35 17.31 8.66
C GLU A 95 -30.31 18.34 8.04
#